data_AF-A0A1H0HR57-F1
#
_entry.id   AF-A0A1H0HR57-F1
#
_cell.length_a   1.000
_cell.length_b   1.000
_cell.length_c   1.000
_cell.angle_alpha   90.00
_cell.angle_beta   90.00
_cell.angle_gamma   90.00
#
_symmetry.space_group_name_H-M   'P 1'
#
loop_
_entity.id
_entity.type
_entity.pdbx_description
1 polymer ?
#
loop_
_entity_poly.entity_id
_entity_poly.type
_entity_poly.pdbx_seq_one_letter_code
_entity_poly.pdbx_strand_id
1 'polypeptide(L)'
;MIPTYFNLFSDIVSLGSSCQTAYQLKRLQLRKSSGPLDWFITSNTDGLIKLVQNEFQNFMEMEHLQVLGQAHQHYVVRDNFYQVISYHDFPITNPGSLWNQEYSRYKIQVDRRVQRFLDTLTRSTSLLLVRTQTTKEEAVHLRNALHPWVKTSNYLLLIVNYHTDENRTDVVRNNWSLYQIQALTIPKGTDWRGSDAAWSEIFS
;
A
#
# COMPACT_ATOMS: atom_id res chain seq x y z
N MET A 1 2.15 -25.95 -4.92
CA MET A 1 1.36 -24.80 -5.33
C MET A 1 0.20 -24.67 -4.37
N ILE A 2 0.17 -23.62 -3.56
CA ILE A 2 -0.98 -23.33 -2.69
C ILE A 2 -2.07 -22.77 -3.60
N PRO A 3 -3.23 -23.44 -3.78
CA PRO A 3 -4.31 -22.86 -4.56
C PRO A 3 -4.73 -21.55 -3.91
N THR A 4 -4.74 -20.48 -4.69
CA THR A 4 -5.23 -19.18 -4.23
C THR A 4 -6.34 -18.70 -5.15
N TYR A 5 -7.23 -17.89 -4.59
CA TYR A 5 -8.34 -17.29 -5.33
C TYR A 5 -8.22 -15.76 -5.33
N PHE A 6 -7.03 -15.24 -4.97
CA PHE A 6 -6.82 -13.80 -4.79
C PHE A 6 -6.90 -13.03 -6.11
N ASN A 7 -6.55 -13.66 -7.23
CA ASN A 7 -6.67 -13.09 -8.57
C ASN A 7 -8.13 -12.99 -9.06
N LEU A 8 -9.09 -13.63 -8.37
CA LEU A 8 -10.52 -13.61 -8.74
C LEU A 8 -11.28 -12.40 -8.16
N PHE A 9 -10.64 -11.61 -7.29
CA PHE A 9 -11.25 -10.40 -6.76
C PHE A 9 -11.39 -9.34 -7.86
N SER A 10 -12.53 -8.64 -7.89
CA SER A 10 -12.79 -7.65 -8.93
C SER A 10 -11.80 -6.51 -8.84
N ASP A 11 -11.46 -6.07 -7.62
CA ASP A 11 -10.54 -4.98 -7.36
C ASP A 11 -9.48 -5.39 -6.34
N ILE A 12 -8.22 -5.17 -6.71
CA ILE A 12 -7.05 -5.50 -5.89
C ILE A 12 -6.23 -4.23 -5.67
N VAL A 13 -6.11 -3.81 -4.41
CA VAL A 13 -5.57 -2.50 -4.05
C VAL A 13 -4.45 -2.63 -3.02
N SER A 14 -3.36 -1.90 -3.24
CA SER A 14 -2.29 -1.78 -2.24
C SER A 14 -2.65 -0.77 -1.15
N LEU A 15 -2.35 -1.12 0.10
CA LEU A 15 -2.43 -0.21 1.25
C LEU A 15 -1.03 0.31 1.67
N GLY A 16 -0.08 0.40 0.75
CA GLY A 16 1.27 0.92 1.01
C GLY A 16 2.16 -0.04 1.80
N SER A 17 2.85 0.47 2.83
CA SER A 17 4.02 -0.12 3.50
C SER A 17 5.32 0.04 2.70
N SER A 18 5.28 -0.27 1.41
CA SER A 18 6.34 0.07 0.46
C SER A 18 5.80 0.08 -0.98
N CYS A 19 6.60 0.61 -1.91
CA CYS A 19 6.27 0.59 -3.35
C CYS A 19 6.27 -0.82 -3.97
N GLN A 20 6.76 -1.83 -3.24
CA GLN A 20 6.86 -3.21 -3.70
C GLN A 20 5.50 -3.80 -4.10
N THR A 21 4.48 -3.62 -3.24
CA THR A 21 3.14 -4.19 -3.47
C THR A 21 2.54 -3.63 -4.76
N ALA A 22 2.60 -2.30 -4.93
CA ALA A 22 2.10 -1.65 -6.15
C ALA A 22 2.86 -2.07 -7.42
N TYR A 23 4.17 -2.28 -7.30
CA TYR A 23 4.99 -2.84 -8.39
C TYR A 23 4.56 -4.26 -8.75
N GLN A 24 4.41 -5.16 -7.77
CA GLN A 24 4.06 -6.56 -8.00
C GLN A 24 2.65 -6.71 -8.59
N LEU A 25 1.67 -5.99 -8.05
CA LEU A 25 0.31 -5.99 -8.61
C LEU A 25 0.28 -5.42 -10.03
N LYS A 26 1.15 -4.46 -10.38
CA LYS A 26 1.30 -3.96 -11.76
C LYS A 26 1.89 -5.04 -12.67
N ARG A 27 2.98 -5.69 -12.25
CA ARG A 27 3.67 -6.74 -13.02
C ARG A 27 2.73 -7.88 -13.36
N LEU A 28 1.87 -8.27 -12.41
CA LEU A 28 0.87 -9.32 -12.57
C LEU A 28 -0.42 -8.86 -13.27
N GLN A 29 -0.49 -7.62 -13.74
CA GLN A 29 -1.68 -7.03 -14.40
C GLN A 29 -2.96 -7.00 -13.52
N LEU A 30 -2.79 -7.08 -12.19
CA LEU A 30 -3.88 -7.04 -11.22
C LEU A 30 -4.26 -5.62 -10.81
N ARG A 31 -3.33 -4.67 -10.96
CA ARG A 31 -3.53 -3.27 -10.59
C ARG A 31 -4.22 -2.49 -11.72
N LYS A 32 -5.49 -2.15 -11.55
CA LYS A 32 -6.27 -1.35 -12.51
C LYS A 32 -5.83 0.11 -12.60
N SER A 33 -5.35 0.68 -11.50
CA SER A 33 -4.91 2.09 -11.44
C SER A 33 -3.95 2.33 -10.27
N SER A 34 -3.28 3.48 -10.23
CA SER A 34 -2.45 3.83 -9.06
C SER A 34 -3.31 4.26 -7.88
N GLY A 35 -3.10 3.62 -6.73
CA GLY A 35 -3.71 3.97 -5.46
C GLY A 35 -3.04 5.17 -4.78
N PRO A 36 -3.69 5.75 -3.75
CA PRO A 36 -3.15 6.89 -3.01
C PRO A 36 -1.91 6.53 -2.18
N LEU A 37 -1.70 5.24 -1.89
CA LEU A 37 -0.62 4.74 -1.01
C LEU A 37 0.48 3.97 -1.74
N ASP A 38 0.39 3.84 -3.07
CA ASP A 38 1.33 3.04 -3.89
C ASP A 38 2.79 3.51 -3.76
N TRP A 39 3.00 4.80 -3.49
CA TRP A 39 4.32 5.43 -3.42
C TRP A 39 4.73 5.86 -2.01
N PHE A 40 3.96 5.41 -1.01
CA PHE A 40 4.13 5.82 0.37
C PHE A 40 4.75 4.71 1.21
N ILE A 41 5.74 5.10 2.01
CA ILE A 41 6.26 4.28 3.10
C ILE A 41 5.55 4.69 4.39
N THR A 42 5.00 3.69 5.06
CA THR A 42 4.34 3.84 6.37
C THR A 42 5.08 2.92 7.33
N SER A 43 5.92 3.47 8.20
CA SER A 43 6.76 2.68 9.14
C SER A 43 5.97 2.07 10.30
N ASN A 44 4.78 2.59 10.58
CA ASN A 44 3.80 1.98 11.49
C ASN A 44 2.40 2.03 10.85
N THR A 45 1.49 1.21 11.37
CA THR A 45 0.12 1.14 10.85
C THR A 45 -0.80 2.22 11.45
N ASP A 46 -0.41 2.89 12.54
CA ASP A 46 -1.22 3.91 13.21
C ASP A 46 -1.51 5.12 12.31
N GLY A 47 -0.50 5.62 11.59
CA GLY A 47 -0.67 6.71 10.63
C GLY A 47 -1.68 6.35 9.53
N LEU A 48 -1.58 5.13 9.01
CA LEU A 48 -2.52 4.60 8.02
C LEU A 48 -3.93 4.42 8.58
N ILE A 49 -4.06 3.89 9.80
CA ILE A 49 -5.36 3.73 10.46
C ILE A 49 -6.06 5.09 10.59
N LYS A 50 -5.34 6.09 11.10
CA LYS A 50 -5.88 7.46 11.21
C LYS A 50 -6.24 8.02 9.83
N LEU A 51 -5.40 7.82 8.83
CA LEU A 51 -5.63 8.29 7.47
C LEU A 51 -6.93 7.73 6.88
N VAL A 52 -7.16 6.43 7.03
CA VAL A 52 -8.37 5.75 6.56
C VAL A 52 -9.59 6.20 7.37
N GLN A 53 -9.48 6.28 8.71
CA GLN A 53 -10.59 6.68 9.58
C GLN A 53 -11.09 8.11 9.31
N ASN A 54 -10.19 8.99 8.86
CA ASN A 54 -10.52 10.38 8.53
C ASN A 54 -10.74 10.58 7.02
N GLU A 55 -10.97 9.52 6.24
CA GLU A 55 -11.23 9.61 4.79
C GLU A 55 -10.18 10.44 4.04
N PHE A 56 -8.91 10.35 4.46
CA PHE A 56 -7.79 11.13 3.90
C PHE A 56 -7.93 12.66 4.02
N GLN A 57 -8.81 13.18 4.88
CA GLN A 57 -8.83 14.61 5.21
C GLN A 57 -7.44 15.05 5.70
N ASN A 58 -6.96 16.23 5.30
CA ASN A 58 -5.63 16.75 5.63
C ASN A 58 -4.43 15.96 5.05
N PHE A 59 -4.68 14.97 4.19
CA PHE A 59 -3.62 14.16 3.59
C PHE A 59 -2.80 14.98 2.60
N MET A 60 -1.50 15.05 2.86
CA MET A 60 -0.51 15.74 2.03
C MET A 60 -0.82 17.23 1.81
N GLU A 61 -1.44 17.88 2.80
CA GLU A 61 -1.61 19.33 2.81
C GLU A 61 -0.28 20.03 3.03
N MET A 62 -0.04 21.13 2.29
CA MET A 62 1.27 21.80 2.21
C MET A 62 1.85 22.13 3.59
N GLU A 63 1.01 22.61 4.50
CA GLU A 63 1.38 22.98 5.87
C GLU A 63 1.83 21.81 6.75
N HIS A 64 1.50 20.58 6.36
CA HIS A 64 1.93 19.36 7.05
C HIS A 64 3.20 18.74 6.42
N LEU A 65 3.69 19.27 5.29
CA LEU A 65 4.78 18.65 4.54
C LEU A 65 6.16 19.09 5.05
N GLN A 66 7.06 18.12 5.14
CA GLN A 66 8.46 18.32 5.48
C GLN A 66 9.36 17.53 4.52
N VAL A 67 10.33 18.21 3.92
CA VAL A 67 11.40 17.55 3.17
C VAL A 67 12.37 16.89 4.15
N LEU A 68 12.54 15.58 4.03
CA LEU A 68 13.49 14.80 4.82
C LEU A 68 14.86 14.70 4.15
N GLY A 69 14.89 14.82 2.82
CA GLY A 69 16.10 14.68 2.03
C GLY A 69 15.79 14.40 0.57
N GLN A 70 16.74 13.73 -0.10
CA GLN A 70 16.63 13.36 -1.50
C GLN A 70 16.96 11.88 -1.65
N ALA A 71 16.24 11.19 -2.53
CA ALA A 71 16.53 9.82 -2.92
C ALA A 71 16.37 9.70 -4.44
N HIS A 72 17.44 9.26 -5.11
CA HIS A 72 17.51 9.27 -6.57
C HIS A 72 17.22 10.69 -7.12
N GLN A 73 16.27 10.82 -8.05
CA GLN A 73 15.86 12.08 -8.67
C GLN A 73 14.59 12.67 -8.03
N HIS A 74 14.34 12.42 -6.74
CA HIS A 74 13.15 12.88 -6.04
C HIS A 74 13.47 13.43 -4.65
N TYR A 75 12.68 14.38 -4.19
CA TYR A 75 12.60 14.77 -2.79
C TYR A 75 11.83 13.71 -2.00
N VAL A 76 12.36 13.36 -0.84
CA VAL A 76 11.65 12.51 0.13
C VAL A 76 10.86 13.45 1.04
N VAL A 77 9.53 13.36 0.97
CA VAL A 77 8.63 14.30 1.65
C VAL A 77 7.75 13.53 2.62
N ARG A 78 7.74 13.97 3.88
CA ARG A 78 6.88 13.45 4.93
C ARG A 78 5.66 14.35 5.10
N ASP A 79 4.49 13.74 5.20
CA ASP A 79 3.31 14.34 5.82
C ASP A 79 3.38 14.08 7.33
N ASN A 80 3.52 15.16 8.11
CA ASN A 80 3.64 15.10 9.56
C ASN A 80 2.30 14.89 10.29
N PHE A 81 1.17 15.10 9.62
CA PHE A 81 -0.14 14.84 10.21
C PHE A 81 -0.39 13.34 10.33
N TYR A 82 -0.11 12.59 9.25
CA TYR A 82 -0.29 11.14 9.21
C TYR A 82 1.01 10.33 9.37
N GLN A 83 2.16 10.98 9.44
CA GLN A 83 3.48 10.33 9.56
C GLN A 83 3.77 9.36 8.40
N VAL A 84 3.39 9.75 7.18
CA VAL A 84 3.59 8.96 5.96
C VAL A 84 4.60 9.65 5.04
N ILE A 85 5.42 8.86 4.34
CA ILE A 85 6.56 9.39 3.56
C ILE A 85 6.38 9.05 2.09
N SER A 86 6.32 10.06 1.22
CA SER A 86 6.38 9.91 -0.24
C SER A 86 7.83 9.91 -0.72
N TYR A 87 8.15 8.95 -1.59
CA TYR A 87 9.49 8.80 -2.20
C TYR A 87 9.56 9.20 -3.67
N HIS A 88 8.43 9.25 -4.37
CA HIS A 88 8.40 9.33 -5.83
C HIS A 88 7.48 10.43 -6.39
N ASP A 89 6.74 11.15 -5.55
CA ASP A 89 5.77 12.13 -6.05
C ASP A 89 6.36 13.54 -6.27
N PHE A 90 7.59 13.81 -5.79
CA PHE A 90 8.24 15.13 -5.87
C PHE A 90 9.57 15.06 -6.65
N PRO A 91 9.56 15.15 -7.99
CA PRO A 91 10.77 15.02 -8.81
C PRO A 91 11.69 16.24 -8.69
N ILE A 92 13.00 16.00 -8.73
CA ILE A 92 14.05 17.02 -8.89
C ILE A 92 14.26 17.22 -10.38
N THR A 93 13.62 18.23 -10.96
CA THR A 93 13.66 18.47 -12.41
C THR A 93 14.93 19.18 -12.84
N ASN A 94 15.48 20.07 -12.01
CA ASN A 94 16.72 20.81 -12.26
C ASN A 94 17.48 21.08 -10.95
N PRO A 95 18.82 21.24 -10.99
CA PRO A 95 19.58 21.71 -9.83
C PRO A 95 19.02 23.02 -9.28
N GLY A 96 18.68 23.05 -7.98
CA GLY A 96 18.12 24.24 -7.32
C GLY A 96 16.60 24.42 -7.46
N SER A 97 15.87 23.46 -8.05
CA SER A 97 14.40 23.49 -8.07
C SER A 97 13.83 23.55 -6.64
N LEU A 98 12.77 24.31 -6.42
CA LEU A 98 12.02 24.23 -5.17
C LEU A 98 11.27 22.90 -5.11
N TRP A 99 11.34 22.22 -3.97
CA TRP A 99 10.73 20.89 -3.80
C TRP A 99 9.20 20.89 -4.04
N ASN A 100 8.54 22.03 -3.82
CA ASN A 100 7.10 22.19 -3.91
C ASN A 100 6.63 22.86 -5.22
N GLN A 101 7.52 23.05 -6.21
CA GLN A 101 7.19 23.72 -7.47
C GLN A 101 5.98 23.09 -8.18
N GLU A 102 5.87 21.78 -8.17
CA GLU A 102 4.78 21.02 -8.80
C GLU A 102 3.68 20.60 -7.80
N TYR A 103 3.67 21.16 -6.58
CA TYR A 103 2.77 20.71 -5.52
C TYR A 103 1.29 20.75 -5.93
N SER A 104 0.82 21.82 -6.58
CA SER A 104 -0.58 21.92 -7.00
C SER A 104 -0.96 20.79 -7.96
N ARG A 105 -0.09 20.47 -8.91
CA ARG A 105 -0.29 19.35 -9.86
C ARG A 105 -0.23 18.00 -9.14
N TYR A 106 0.67 17.85 -8.18
CA TYR A 106 0.75 16.67 -7.33
C TYR A 106 -0.53 16.48 -6.51
N LYS A 107 -1.02 17.53 -5.83
CA LYS A 107 -2.19 17.47 -4.95
C LYS A 107 -3.46 17.08 -5.71
N ILE A 108 -3.69 17.65 -6.89
CA ILE A 108 -4.79 17.24 -7.78
C ILE A 108 -4.70 15.73 -8.12
N GLN A 109 -3.49 15.23 -8.37
CA GLN A 109 -3.31 13.81 -8.70
C GLN A 109 -3.56 12.91 -7.49
N VAL A 110 -3.06 13.27 -6.30
CA VAL A 110 -3.25 12.45 -5.10
C VAL A 110 -4.71 12.45 -4.67
N ASP A 111 -5.40 13.60 -4.72
CA ASP A 111 -6.82 13.71 -4.36
C ASP A 111 -7.69 12.87 -5.30
N ARG A 112 -7.39 12.85 -6.61
CA ARG A 112 -8.05 11.95 -7.56
C ARG A 112 -7.80 10.47 -7.24
N ARG A 113 -6.58 10.11 -6.77
CA ARG A 113 -6.27 8.73 -6.36
C ARG A 113 -7.03 8.36 -5.09
N VAL A 114 -7.13 9.28 -4.13
CA VAL A 114 -7.94 9.13 -2.90
C VAL A 114 -9.41 8.92 -3.25
N GLN A 115 -10.02 9.79 -4.05
CA GLN A 115 -11.44 9.67 -4.39
C GLN A 115 -11.73 8.31 -5.04
N ARG A 116 -10.91 7.90 -6.00
CA ARG A 116 -11.05 6.59 -6.63
C ARG A 116 -10.89 5.44 -5.64
N PHE A 117 -9.99 5.54 -4.67
CA PHE A 117 -9.85 4.54 -3.62
C PHE A 117 -11.13 4.44 -2.78
N LEU A 118 -11.68 5.57 -2.33
CA LEU A 118 -12.94 5.60 -1.57
C LEU A 118 -14.11 5.04 -2.40
N ASP A 119 -14.16 5.37 -3.70
CA ASP A 119 -15.13 4.77 -4.63
C ASP A 119 -14.94 3.26 -4.75
N THR A 120 -13.69 2.76 -4.82
CA THR A 120 -13.41 1.32 -4.83
C THR A 120 -13.91 0.65 -3.55
N LEU A 121 -13.72 1.24 -2.37
CA LEU A 121 -14.24 0.68 -1.11
C LEU A 121 -15.77 0.50 -1.13
N THR A 122 -16.47 1.43 -1.76
CA THR A 122 -17.94 1.46 -1.73
C THR A 122 -18.62 0.76 -2.92
N ARG A 123 -17.91 0.58 -4.04
CA ARG A 123 -18.51 0.12 -5.31
C ARG A 123 -18.00 -1.24 -5.80
N SER A 124 -16.92 -1.78 -5.22
CA SER A 124 -16.38 -3.08 -5.65
C SER A 124 -17.36 -4.21 -5.34
N THR A 125 -17.50 -5.17 -6.26
CA THR A 125 -18.27 -6.39 -6.00
C THR A 125 -17.48 -7.36 -5.12
N SER A 126 -16.16 -7.44 -5.32
CA SER A 126 -15.24 -8.11 -4.42
C SER A 126 -13.91 -7.35 -4.31
N LEU A 127 -13.43 -7.16 -3.08
CA LEU A 127 -12.26 -6.31 -2.81
C LEU A 127 -11.14 -7.06 -2.08
N LEU A 128 -9.95 -7.08 -2.67
CA LEU A 128 -8.73 -7.52 -2.00
C LEU A 128 -7.84 -6.33 -1.66
N LEU A 129 -7.59 -6.12 -0.37
CA LEU A 129 -6.65 -5.12 0.12
C LEU A 129 -5.34 -5.81 0.49
N VAL A 130 -4.22 -5.34 -0.06
CA VAL A 130 -2.91 -5.99 0.10
C VAL A 130 -1.96 -5.05 0.84
N ARG A 131 -1.32 -5.56 1.91
CA ARG A 131 -0.30 -4.84 2.66
C ARG A 131 0.85 -5.78 3.03
N THR A 132 2.05 -5.22 3.15
CA THR A 132 3.25 -5.96 3.59
C THR A 132 3.72 -5.45 4.95
N GLN A 133 4.56 -6.24 5.63
CA GLN A 133 5.22 -5.87 6.89
C GLN A 133 4.23 -5.37 7.95
N THR A 134 3.23 -6.20 8.26
CA THR A 134 2.16 -5.86 9.21
C THR A 134 2.02 -7.00 10.21
N THR A 135 1.99 -6.68 11.51
CA THR A 135 1.76 -7.68 12.55
C THR A 135 0.30 -8.15 12.57
N LYS A 136 0.02 -9.20 13.34
CA LYS A 136 -1.35 -9.70 13.51
C LYS A 136 -2.25 -8.65 14.14
N GLU A 137 -1.75 -7.97 15.17
CA GLU A 137 -2.46 -6.94 15.93
C GLU A 137 -2.74 -5.70 15.04
N GLU A 138 -1.73 -5.24 14.30
CA GLU A 138 -1.89 -4.14 13.35
C GLU A 138 -2.90 -4.46 12.25
N ALA A 139 -2.89 -5.70 11.73
CA ALA A 139 -3.84 -6.14 10.72
C ALA A 139 -5.29 -6.11 11.23
N VAL A 140 -5.51 -6.48 12.49
CA VAL A 140 -6.84 -6.37 13.13
C VAL A 140 -7.27 -4.92 13.22
N HIS A 141 -6.41 -4.02 13.70
CA HIS A 141 -6.73 -2.59 13.81
C HIS A 141 -7.02 -1.96 12.44
N LEU A 142 -6.18 -2.27 11.44
CA LEU A 142 -6.36 -1.79 10.08
C LEU A 142 -7.66 -2.29 9.47
N ARG A 143 -7.97 -3.58 9.63
CA ARG A 143 -9.24 -4.14 9.16
C ARG A 143 -10.44 -3.48 9.83
N ASN A 144 -10.37 -3.22 11.14
CA ASN A 144 -11.44 -2.53 11.87
C ASN A 144 -11.62 -1.08 11.41
N ALA A 145 -10.52 -0.40 11.04
CA ALA A 145 -10.57 0.94 10.47
C ALA A 145 -11.19 0.97 9.06
N LEU A 146 -10.93 -0.05 8.23
CA LEU A 146 -11.44 -0.16 6.86
C LEU A 146 -12.89 -0.63 6.80
N HIS A 147 -13.28 -1.55 7.69
CA HIS A 147 -14.57 -2.26 7.63
C HIS A 147 -15.81 -1.35 7.47
N PRO A 148 -15.95 -0.23 8.20
CA PRO A 148 -17.11 0.66 8.06
C PRO A 148 -17.31 1.25 6.65
N TRP A 149 -16.21 1.39 5.90
CA TRP A 149 -16.17 2.01 4.58
C TRP A 149 -16.43 1.02 3.45
N VAL A 150 -16.13 -0.26 3.65
CA VAL A 150 -16.30 -1.30 2.63
C VAL A 150 -17.76 -1.74 2.56
N LYS A 151 -18.38 -1.62 1.38
CA LYS A 151 -19.82 -1.93 1.21
C LYS A 151 -20.13 -3.33 0.71
N THR A 152 -19.13 -4.09 0.28
CA THR A 152 -19.26 -5.52 -0.05
C THR A 152 -18.89 -6.39 1.15
N SER A 153 -19.60 -7.50 1.36
CA SER A 153 -19.20 -8.53 2.32
C SER A 153 -18.07 -9.42 1.80
N ASN A 154 -17.87 -9.44 0.47
CA ASN A 154 -16.82 -10.20 -0.19
C ASN A 154 -15.53 -9.36 -0.26
N TYR A 155 -14.92 -9.09 0.89
CA TYR A 155 -13.62 -8.44 0.94
C TYR A 155 -12.64 -9.20 1.83
N LEU A 156 -11.35 -9.02 1.54
CA LEU A 156 -10.26 -9.62 2.28
C LEU A 156 -9.09 -8.65 2.46
N LEU A 157 -8.51 -8.62 3.66
CA LEU A 157 -7.19 -8.03 3.91
C LEU A 157 -6.12 -9.13 3.82
N LEU A 158 -5.28 -9.06 2.80
CA LEU A 158 -4.13 -9.94 2.61
C LEU A 158 -2.86 -9.27 3.13
N ILE A 159 -2.26 -9.87 4.15
CA ILE A 159 -0.96 -9.49 4.69
C ILE A 159 0.13 -10.38 4.09
N VAL A 160 1.13 -9.78 3.47
CA VAL A 160 2.28 -10.49 2.88
C VAL A 160 3.56 -10.05 3.59
N ASN A 161 4.02 -10.87 4.53
CA ASN A 161 5.25 -10.62 5.28
C ASN A 161 6.43 -11.37 4.67
N TYR A 162 7.64 -11.06 5.12
CA TYR A 162 8.87 -11.70 4.65
C TYR A 162 9.40 -12.70 5.68
N HIS A 163 10.03 -13.76 5.19
CA HIS A 163 10.80 -14.66 6.05
C HIS A 163 11.92 -13.87 6.74
N THR A 164 12.18 -14.22 8.00
CA THR A 164 13.36 -13.75 8.73
C THR A 164 14.63 -14.49 8.29
N ASP A 165 14.49 -15.74 7.84
CA ASP A 165 15.57 -16.53 7.24
C ASP A 165 15.65 -16.25 5.74
N GLU A 166 16.76 -15.66 5.30
CA GLU A 166 17.00 -15.27 3.91
C GLU A 166 17.15 -16.46 2.95
N ASN A 167 17.40 -17.66 3.46
CA ASN A 167 17.52 -18.87 2.63
C ASN A 167 16.16 -19.49 2.27
N ARG A 168 15.07 -19.03 2.90
CA ARG A 168 13.73 -19.55 2.63
C ARG A 168 13.21 -19.03 1.30
N THR A 169 12.80 -19.97 0.45
CA THR A 169 12.30 -19.70 -0.91
C THR A 169 10.81 -20.00 -1.11
N ASP A 170 10.15 -20.55 -0.08
CA ASP A 170 8.77 -21.02 -0.14
C ASP A 170 7.75 -19.95 0.29
N VAL A 171 6.50 -20.12 -0.15
CA VAL A 171 5.34 -19.33 0.32
C VAL A 171 4.64 -20.09 1.43
N VAL A 172 4.51 -19.48 2.61
CA VAL A 172 3.85 -20.07 3.78
C VAL A 172 2.56 -19.35 4.08
N ARG A 173 1.47 -20.10 4.28
CA ARG A 173 0.21 -19.56 4.80
C ARG A 173 0.23 -19.55 6.32
N ASN A 174 0.10 -18.37 6.92
CA ASN A 174 0.00 -18.21 8.37
C ASN A 174 -1.46 -18.33 8.78
N ASN A 175 -1.78 -19.33 9.61
CA ASN A 175 -3.12 -19.48 10.14
C ASN A 175 -3.32 -18.56 11.35
N TRP A 176 -3.72 -17.31 11.10
CA TRP A 176 -4.06 -16.36 12.15
C TRP A 176 -5.46 -16.56 12.74
N SER A 177 -6.31 -17.38 12.10
CA SER A 177 -7.71 -17.62 12.47
C SER A 177 -8.54 -16.33 12.61
N LEU A 178 -8.38 -15.39 11.68
CA LEU A 178 -9.04 -14.08 11.70
C LEU A 178 -10.06 -13.95 10.54
N TYR A 179 -11.26 -13.45 10.85
CA TYR A 179 -12.29 -13.21 9.85
C TYR A 179 -11.89 -12.05 8.91
N GLN A 180 -11.92 -12.32 7.60
CA GLN A 180 -11.55 -11.39 6.51
C GLN A 180 -10.10 -10.91 6.54
N ILE A 181 -9.20 -11.68 7.19
CA ILE A 181 -7.76 -11.44 7.15
C ILE A 181 -7.07 -12.75 6.79
N GLN A 182 -6.16 -12.71 5.82
CA GLN A 182 -5.24 -13.80 5.54
C GLN A 182 -3.81 -13.28 5.57
N ALA A 183 -2.89 -14.09 6.08
CA ALA A 183 -1.49 -13.73 6.18
C ALA A 183 -0.62 -14.79 5.52
N LEU A 184 0.37 -14.33 4.76
CA LEU A 184 1.38 -15.15 4.11
C LEU A 184 2.77 -14.67 4.50
N THR A 185 3.74 -15.57 4.47
CA THR A 185 5.17 -15.25 4.57
C THR A 185 5.86 -15.73 3.31
N ILE A 186 6.63 -14.85 2.68
CA ILE A 186 7.34 -15.12 1.43
C ILE A 186 8.82 -14.76 1.52
N PRO A 187 9.65 -15.18 0.56
CA PRO A 187 11.03 -14.72 0.45
C PRO A 187 11.07 -13.22 0.22
N LYS A 188 12.00 -12.52 0.89
CA LYS A 188 12.16 -11.07 0.79
C LYS A 188 12.55 -10.60 -0.63
N GLY A 189 13.19 -11.46 -1.43
CA GLY A 189 13.74 -11.12 -2.73
C GLY A 189 15.13 -10.49 -2.66
N THR A 190 15.72 -10.20 -3.81
CA THR A 190 17.11 -9.71 -3.94
C THR A 190 17.21 -8.18 -3.93
N ASP A 191 16.09 -7.48 -4.13
CA ASP A 191 16.00 -6.03 -4.09
C ASP A 191 14.61 -5.58 -3.64
N TRP A 192 14.35 -4.26 -3.70
CA TRP A 192 13.10 -3.64 -3.25
C TRP A 192 11.83 -4.17 -3.95
N ARG A 193 11.96 -4.82 -5.12
CA ARG A 193 10.83 -5.39 -5.87
C ARG A 193 10.29 -6.66 -5.23
N GLY A 194 11.03 -7.31 -4.34
CA GLY A 194 10.62 -8.57 -3.73
C GLY A 194 10.84 -9.79 -4.62
N SER A 195 10.34 -10.96 -4.20
CA SER A 195 10.42 -12.19 -4.97
C SER A 195 9.29 -12.30 -6.01
N ASP A 196 9.58 -11.99 -7.28
CA ASP A 196 8.62 -12.13 -8.39
C ASP A 196 7.97 -13.52 -8.44
N ALA A 197 8.76 -14.58 -8.21
CA ALA A 197 8.26 -15.95 -8.23
C ALA A 197 7.23 -16.20 -7.10
N ALA A 198 7.52 -15.73 -5.89
CA ALA A 198 6.60 -15.90 -4.76
C ALA A 198 5.33 -15.08 -4.93
N TRP A 199 5.42 -13.85 -5.44
CA TRP A 199 4.24 -13.05 -5.77
C TRP A 199 3.41 -13.69 -6.89
N SER A 200 4.04 -14.30 -7.90
CA SER A 200 3.31 -15.06 -8.92
C SER A 200 2.59 -16.27 -8.32
N GLU A 201 3.21 -17.01 -7.39
CA GLU A 201 2.57 -18.14 -6.70
C GLU A 201 1.38 -17.70 -5.82
N ILE A 202 1.46 -16.53 -5.18
CA ILE A 202 0.34 -15.98 -4.40
C ILE A 202 -0.89 -15.70 -5.28
N PHE A 203 -0.72 -15.40 -6.57
CA PHE A 203 -1.81 -14.96 -7.44
C PHE A 203 -2.04 -15.89 -8.64
N SER A 204 -1.46 -17.09 -8.62
CA SER A 204 -1.69 -18.14 -9.62
C SER A 204 -3.04 -18.82 -9.39
#